data_AF-A0A7S4MJY6-F1
#
_entry.id   AF-A0A7S4MJY6-F1
#
_cell.length_a   1.000
_cell.length_b   1.000
_cell.length_c   1.000
_cell.angle_alpha   90.00
_cell.angle_beta   90.00
_cell.angle_gamma   90.00
#
_symmetry.space_group_name_H-M   'P 1'
#
loop_
_entity.id
_entity.type
_entity.pdbx_description
1 polymer ?
#
loop_
_entity_poly.entity_id
_entity_poly.type
_entity_poly.pdbx_seq_one_letter_code
_entity_poly.pdbx_strand_id
1 'polypeptide(L)'
;FLESDNILAIDNKPYPVHRRLTSQVPIENPTRIKVQEAILVGNYQYQVKFSELTLDMFRVMQCLEWEPDSANEGNGDRKDQPGEERSKGKRNPHKYLLYRPTMSQFLVFLANSFKELQDNNVLLLYVSADGIKEPVSEENLGNKLSAHGGVALNSRRSPEKQQTGINADCLYPEDLLVYTRKHLFLIVDSDNSAAFENIPSVFGKQTVCLMSPRKRPVLDSDSEEGSRIGNLFTLFLCDPLPAFCYVMNKCELSKDTYKRACEKTEEFLAEILQLLQTQPGIDPAILLFLQEDFLRRFILNYIFCVTTLLYHKKFQSSRGKYWPKIHPKLPVQLFHHRTLQSEIYDLANIFEASDLLVAELDITTEQSEDNSEA
;
A
#
# COMPACT_ATOMS: atom_id res chain seq x y z
N PHE A 1 9.95 -13.24 -12.12
CA PHE A 1 9.64 -12.59 -10.84
C PHE A 1 10.69 -12.83 -9.80
N LEU A 2 11.06 -14.08 -9.48
CA LEU A 2 12.10 -14.38 -8.48
C LEU A 2 13.35 -13.51 -8.62
N GLU A 3 13.92 -13.39 -9.82
CA GLU A 3 15.10 -12.53 -10.04
C GLU A 3 14.84 -11.04 -9.81
N SER A 4 13.67 -10.53 -10.21
CA SER A 4 13.27 -9.12 -10.03
C SER A 4 12.79 -8.81 -8.61
N ASP A 5 12.46 -9.83 -7.82
CA ASP A 5 11.99 -9.69 -6.44
C ASP A 5 13.13 -9.80 -5.41
N ASN A 6 14.31 -10.25 -5.84
CA ASN A 6 15.53 -10.29 -5.06
C ASN A 6 16.16 -8.89 -4.97
N ILE A 7 15.54 -8.02 -4.18
CA ILE A 7 16.07 -6.66 -3.93
C ILE A 7 17.32 -6.69 -3.05
N LEU A 8 17.39 -7.69 -2.15
CA LEU A 8 18.50 -7.86 -1.23
C LEU A 8 19.34 -9.09 -1.60
N ALA A 9 20.66 -8.90 -1.57
CA ALA A 9 21.63 -9.98 -1.55
C ALA A 9 22.18 -10.14 -0.13
N ILE A 10 22.09 -11.35 0.42
CA ILE A 10 22.62 -11.69 1.74
C ILE A 10 23.78 -12.67 1.57
N ASP A 11 24.97 -12.28 2.03
CA ASP A 11 26.22 -13.02 1.79
C ASP A 11 26.39 -13.41 0.30
N ASN A 12 26.13 -12.47 -0.61
CA ASN A 12 26.16 -12.64 -2.08
C ASN A 12 25.15 -13.66 -2.65
N LYS A 13 24.14 -14.04 -1.87
CA LYS A 13 23.05 -14.90 -2.33
C LYS A 13 21.75 -14.11 -2.40
N PRO A 14 20.94 -14.32 -3.45
CA PRO A 14 19.59 -13.77 -3.47
C PRO A 14 18.80 -14.31 -2.28
N TYR A 15 18.14 -13.43 -1.54
CA TYR A 15 17.31 -13.84 -0.42
C TYR A 15 15.85 -14.06 -0.84
N PRO A 16 15.27 -15.25 -0.61
CA PRO A 16 13.87 -15.50 -0.92
C PRO A 16 12.99 -14.68 0.02
N VAL A 17 12.19 -13.79 -0.56
CA VAL A 17 11.28 -12.93 0.21
C VAL A 17 10.01 -13.70 0.55
N HIS A 18 9.72 -13.84 1.84
CA HIS A 18 8.47 -14.37 2.36
C HIS A 18 7.53 -13.22 2.72
N ARG A 19 6.49 -13.02 1.90
CA ARG A 19 5.53 -11.91 2.08
C ARG A 19 4.19 -12.38 2.66
N ARG A 20 4.05 -13.63 3.07
CA ARG A 20 2.81 -14.17 3.59
C ARG A 20 2.67 -13.86 5.07
N LEU A 21 1.43 -13.75 5.55
CA LEU A 21 1.20 -13.56 6.98
C LEU A 21 1.52 -14.83 7.74
N THR A 22 2.42 -14.72 8.71
CA THR A 22 2.72 -15.79 9.65
C THR A 22 1.60 -15.91 10.69
N SER A 23 1.35 -17.13 11.14
CA SER A 23 0.24 -17.43 12.02
C SER A 23 0.46 -16.84 13.42
N GLN A 24 -0.22 -15.74 13.74
CA GLN A 24 -0.60 -15.44 15.12
C GLN A 24 -1.89 -16.20 15.47
N VAL A 25 -2.06 -16.61 16.73
CA VAL A 25 -3.27 -17.32 17.18
C VAL A 25 -4.49 -16.45 16.85
N PRO A 26 -5.41 -16.89 15.98
CA PRO A 26 -6.54 -16.06 15.60
C PRO A 26 -7.43 -15.87 16.82
N ILE A 27 -7.62 -14.62 17.24
CA ILE A 27 -8.71 -14.29 18.18
C ILE A 27 -10.00 -14.40 17.36
N GLU A 28 -10.72 -15.49 17.55
CA GLU A 28 -12.05 -15.66 16.97
C GLU A 28 -13.00 -14.65 17.59
N ASN A 29 -13.28 -13.60 16.83
CA ASN A 29 -14.33 -12.66 17.16
C ASN A 29 -15.30 -12.61 15.96
N PRO A 30 -16.54 -13.11 16.10
CA PRO A 30 -17.51 -13.13 15.00
C PRO A 30 -17.96 -11.74 14.54
N THR A 31 -17.64 -10.68 15.31
CA THR A 31 -17.89 -9.28 14.93
C THR A 31 -16.72 -8.63 14.18
N ARG A 32 -15.59 -9.34 14.06
CA ARG A 32 -14.38 -8.84 13.40
C ARG A 32 -14.58 -8.83 11.89
N ILE A 33 -14.31 -7.67 11.29
CA ILE A 33 -14.26 -7.53 9.83
C ILE A 33 -13.18 -8.44 9.23
N LYS A 34 -13.38 -8.89 7.99
CA LYS A 34 -12.40 -9.69 7.25
C LYS A 34 -12.29 -9.18 5.82
N VAL A 35 -11.08 -9.20 5.26
CA VAL A 35 -10.94 -9.05 3.81
C VAL A 35 -11.50 -10.31 3.17
N GLN A 36 -12.59 -10.17 2.43
CA GLN A 36 -13.23 -11.29 1.75
C GLN A 36 -12.90 -11.27 0.26
N GLU A 37 -13.05 -10.10 -0.37
CA GLU A 37 -12.81 -9.91 -1.79
C GLU A 37 -11.64 -8.93 -1.98
N ALA A 38 -10.74 -9.27 -2.90
CA ALA A 38 -9.64 -8.41 -3.32
C ALA A 38 -9.61 -8.30 -4.85
N ILE A 39 -9.61 -7.08 -5.37
CA ILE A 39 -9.40 -6.81 -6.81
C ILE A 39 -8.06 -6.13 -6.96
N LEU A 40 -7.14 -6.76 -7.71
CA LEU A 40 -5.80 -6.25 -7.96
C LEU A 40 -5.70 -5.84 -9.42
N VAL A 41 -5.50 -4.54 -9.68
CA VAL A 41 -5.43 -3.96 -11.02
C VAL A 41 -4.00 -3.51 -11.32
N GLY A 42 -3.44 -4.01 -12.41
CA GLY A 42 -2.17 -3.52 -12.98
C GLY A 42 -2.40 -2.94 -14.37
N ASN A 43 -2.27 -1.63 -14.52
CA ASN A 43 -2.56 -0.92 -15.77
C ASN A 43 -1.43 0.02 -16.25
N TYR A 44 -0.34 0.17 -15.52
CA TYR A 44 0.84 0.88 -16.04
C TYR A 44 1.35 0.26 -17.35
N GLN A 45 1.85 1.11 -18.26
CA GLN A 45 2.38 0.65 -19.55
C GLN A 45 3.70 -0.11 -19.42
N TYR A 46 4.59 0.39 -18.58
CA TYR A 46 5.96 -0.12 -18.45
C TYR A 46 6.20 -0.65 -17.03
N GLN A 47 5.85 -1.92 -16.82
CA GLN A 47 6.11 -2.62 -15.56
C GLN A 47 6.69 -4.01 -15.82
N VAL A 48 7.56 -4.45 -14.91
CA VAL A 48 8.04 -5.83 -14.88
C VAL A 48 6.83 -6.75 -14.70
N LYS A 49 6.69 -7.72 -15.61
CA LYS A 49 5.55 -8.65 -15.63
C LYS A 49 5.94 -10.03 -16.13
N PHE A 50 5.12 -11.01 -15.78
CA PHE A 50 5.12 -12.33 -16.39
C PHE A 50 3.71 -12.60 -16.91
N SER A 51 3.54 -12.69 -18.23
CA SER A 51 2.22 -12.76 -18.88
C SER A 51 1.34 -11.54 -18.52
N GLU A 52 0.18 -11.77 -17.91
CA GLU A 52 -0.80 -10.80 -17.42
C GLU A 52 -0.71 -10.58 -15.90
N LEU A 53 0.40 -10.94 -15.26
CA LEU A 53 0.65 -10.63 -13.86
C LEU A 53 1.80 -9.63 -13.80
N THR A 54 1.64 -8.49 -13.13
CA THR A 54 2.75 -7.55 -12.88
C THR A 54 3.47 -7.91 -11.58
N LEU A 55 4.71 -7.45 -11.42
CA LEU A 55 5.49 -7.68 -10.20
C LEU A 55 4.77 -7.15 -8.97
N ASP A 56 4.20 -5.95 -9.08
CA ASP A 56 3.46 -5.31 -8.00
C ASP A 56 2.17 -6.08 -7.65
N MET A 57 1.41 -6.54 -8.66
CA MET A 57 0.25 -7.41 -8.43
C MET A 57 0.65 -8.72 -7.72
N PHE A 58 1.76 -9.34 -8.14
CA PHE A 58 2.28 -10.55 -7.50
C PHE A 58 2.62 -10.31 -6.03
N ARG A 59 3.26 -9.19 -5.68
CA ARG A 59 3.61 -8.85 -4.30
C ARG A 59 2.38 -8.64 -3.42
N VAL A 60 1.41 -7.86 -3.90
CA VAL A 60 0.16 -7.62 -3.15
C VAL A 60 -0.62 -8.92 -2.99
N MET A 61 -0.66 -9.76 -4.03
CA MET A 61 -1.28 -11.08 -3.98
C MET A 61 -0.67 -11.96 -2.87
N GLN A 62 0.66 -12.04 -2.79
CA GLN A 62 1.35 -12.79 -1.72
C GLN A 62 1.10 -12.19 -0.33
N CYS A 63 0.94 -10.87 -0.23
CA CYS A 63 0.61 -10.21 1.05
C CYS A 63 -0.77 -10.57 1.57
N LEU A 64 -1.66 -11.05 0.68
CA LEU A 64 -3.02 -11.48 0.97
C LEU A 64 -3.11 -13.02 1.10
N GLU A 65 -2.04 -13.66 1.55
CA GLU A 65 -1.98 -15.09 1.81
C GLU A 65 -1.44 -15.37 3.21
N TRP A 66 -2.05 -16.34 3.90
CA TRP A 66 -1.49 -16.98 5.09
C TRP A 66 -0.36 -17.93 4.71
N GLU A 67 0.69 -18.02 5.52
CA GLU A 67 1.65 -19.12 5.42
C GLU A 67 0.92 -20.46 5.65
N PRO A 68 1.22 -21.50 4.84
CA PRO A 68 0.60 -22.81 5.01
C PRO A 68 1.07 -23.45 6.31
N ASP A 69 0.14 -24.11 7.02
CA ASP A 69 0.41 -24.73 8.34
C ASP A 69 1.59 -25.74 8.30
N SER A 70 1.86 -26.35 7.14
CA SER A 70 2.96 -27.29 6.93
C SER A 70 4.36 -26.67 7.02
N ALA A 71 4.50 -25.34 6.92
CA ALA A 71 5.78 -24.65 7.10
C ALA A 71 6.25 -24.67 8.57
N ASN A 72 5.37 -24.95 9.52
CA ASN A 72 5.69 -25.09 10.96
C ASN A 72 5.97 -26.54 11.40
N GLU A 73 5.86 -27.54 10.52
CA GLU A 73 6.14 -28.95 10.85
C GLU A 73 7.61 -29.33 10.65
N GLY A 74 8.50 -28.52 11.22
CA GLY A 74 9.90 -28.89 11.45
C GLY A 74 10.01 -29.77 12.70
N ASN A 75 10.23 -31.07 12.49
CA ASN A 75 10.62 -32.09 13.47
C ASN A 75 9.49 -32.70 14.35
N GLY A 76 8.82 -33.73 13.83
CA GLY A 76 8.08 -34.67 14.66
C GLY A 76 7.28 -35.68 13.84
N ASP A 77 7.77 -36.92 13.76
CA ASP A 77 7.02 -38.09 13.29
C ASP A 77 5.64 -38.15 13.97
N ARG A 78 4.57 -37.81 13.25
CA ARG A 78 3.19 -38.18 13.63
C ARG A 78 2.44 -38.69 12.41
N LYS A 79 2.28 -40.00 12.42
CA LYS A 79 1.48 -40.81 11.50
C LYS A 79 0.06 -40.28 11.31
N ASP A 80 -0.36 -40.37 10.06
CA ASP A 80 -1.72 -40.39 9.52
C ASP A 80 -2.86 -40.53 10.54
N GLN A 81 -3.69 -39.48 10.63
CA GLN A 81 -5.12 -39.63 10.92
C GLN A 81 -5.90 -38.86 9.84
N PRO A 82 -6.88 -39.49 9.18
CA PRO A 82 -7.80 -38.81 8.28
C PRO A 82 -8.85 -38.08 9.14
N GLY A 83 -8.83 -36.75 9.12
CA GLY A 83 -9.73 -35.93 9.92
C GLY A 83 -9.73 -34.48 9.44
N GLU A 84 -10.57 -34.22 8.44
CA GLU A 84 -10.96 -32.90 7.93
C GLU A 84 -11.50 -32.00 9.06
N GLU A 85 -10.65 -31.28 9.81
CA GLU A 85 -11.16 -30.22 10.70
C GLU A 85 -10.16 -29.18 11.24
N ARG A 86 -8.98 -29.00 10.61
CA ARG A 86 -7.93 -28.12 11.17
C ARG A 86 -7.77 -26.70 10.58
N SER A 87 -8.61 -26.27 9.64
CA SER A 87 -8.48 -24.93 9.01
C SER A 87 -9.75 -24.06 9.03
N LYS A 88 -10.66 -24.26 10.00
CA LYS A 88 -11.93 -23.50 10.05
C LYS A 88 -11.75 -21.99 10.33
N GLY A 89 -10.58 -21.53 10.81
CA GLY A 89 -10.37 -20.14 11.24
C GLY A 89 -9.75 -19.18 10.20
N LYS A 90 -8.88 -19.67 9.30
CA LYS A 90 -8.03 -18.82 8.44
C LYS A 90 -8.29 -19.07 6.97
N ARG A 91 -9.13 -18.24 6.36
CA ARG A 91 -9.38 -18.26 4.92
C ARG A 91 -8.66 -17.10 4.25
N ASN A 92 -7.96 -17.39 3.16
CA ASN A 92 -7.44 -16.35 2.28
C ASN A 92 -8.61 -15.63 1.60
N PRO A 93 -8.52 -14.31 1.35
CA PRO A 93 -9.49 -13.61 0.54
C PRO A 93 -9.52 -14.18 -0.89
N HIS A 94 -10.68 -14.11 -1.51
CA HIS A 94 -10.83 -14.35 -2.93
C HIS A 94 -10.21 -13.19 -3.72
N LYS A 95 -9.49 -13.49 -4.80
CA LYS A 95 -8.64 -12.52 -5.52
C LYS A 95 -8.97 -12.49 -7.00
N TYR A 96 -9.33 -11.32 -7.52
CA TYR A 96 -9.43 -11.05 -8.95
C TYR A 96 -8.18 -10.31 -9.42
N LEU A 97 -7.50 -10.85 -10.42
CA LEU A 97 -6.29 -10.26 -11.00
C LEU A 97 -6.64 -9.68 -12.36
N LEU A 98 -6.63 -8.34 -12.46
CA LEU A 98 -7.03 -7.62 -13.66
C LEU A 98 -5.84 -6.90 -14.26
N TYR A 99 -5.31 -7.44 -15.36
CA TYR A 99 -4.27 -6.77 -16.13
C TYR A 99 -4.88 -5.93 -17.24
N ARG A 100 -4.59 -4.63 -17.21
CA ARG A 100 -5.08 -3.64 -18.17
C ARG A 100 -6.57 -3.80 -18.49
N PRO A 101 -7.46 -3.82 -17.48
CA PRO A 101 -8.89 -3.98 -17.72
C PRO A 101 -9.46 -2.73 -18.41
N THR A 102 -10.46 -2.92 -19.25
CA THR A 102 -11.34 -1.82 -19.68
C THR A 102 -12.24 -1.38 -18.54
N MET A 103 -12.82 -0.17 -18.62
CA MET A 103 -13.82 0.30 -17.63
C MET A 103 -14.96 -0.71 -17.44
N SER A 104 -15.50 -1.26 -18.54
CA SER A 104 -16.56 -2.28 -18.46
C SER A 104 -16.12 -3.56 -17.75
N GLN A 105 -14.91 -4.06 -18.01
CA GLN A 105 -14.39 -5.24 -17.32
C GLN A 105 -14.23 -4.95 -15.83
N PHE A 106 -13.62 -3.81 -15.50
CA PHE A 106 -13.44 -3.37 -14.12
C PHE A 106 -14.76 -3.32 -13.34
N LEU A 107 -15.79 -2.66 -13.89
CA LEU A 107 -17.11 -2.54 -13.26
C LEU A 107 -17.80 -3.89 -13.07
N VAL A 108 -17.63 -4.85 -13.99
CA VAL A 108 -18.19 -6.21 -13.84
C VAL A 108 -17.59 -6.91 -12.62
N PHE A 109 -16.27 -6.89 -12.46
CA PHE A 109 -15.62 -7.51 -11.31
C PHE A 109 -15.98 -6.78 -10.00
N LEU A 110 -16.02 -5.45 -10.02
CA LEU A 110 -16.40 -4.64 -8.86
C LEU A 110 -17.85 -4.92 -8.41
N ALA A 111 -18.79 -4.99 -9.36
CA ALA A 111 -20.17 -5.37 -9.10
C ALA A 111 -20.30 -6.82 -8.59
N ASN A 112 -19.53 -7.76 -9.13
CA ASN A 112 -19.57 -9.15 -8.68
C ASN A 112 -19.03 -9.29 -7.26
N SER A 113 -17.86 -8.72 -6.97
CA SER A 113 -17.30 -8.71 -5.61
C SER A 113 -18.27 -8.07 -4.62
N PHE A 114 -18.89 -6.94 -4.99
CA PHE A 114 -19.87 -6.27 -4.12
C PHE A 114 -21.10 -7.13 -3.82
N LYS A 115 -21.58 -7.89 -4.82
CA LYS A 115 -22.71 -8.82 -4.67
C LYS A 115 -22.38 -9.98 -3.74
N GLU A 116 -21.16 -10.52 -3.83
CA GLU A 116 -20.71 -11.67 -3.05
C GLU A 116 -20.26 -11.30 -1.63
N LEU A 117 -19.97 -10.01 -1.39
CA LEU A 117 -19.47 -9.51 -0.11
C LEU A 117 -20.52 -9.59 1.01
N GLN A 118 -20.21 -10.36 2.05
CA GLN A 118 -21.04 -10.47 3.25
C GLN A 118 -21.08 -9.14 4.01
N ASP A 119 -22.08 -8.99 4.89
CA ASP A 119 -22.17 -7.80 5.73
C ASP A 119 -20.97 -7.68 6.66
N ASN A 120 -20.46 -6.46 6.78
CA ASN A 120 -19.26 -6.09 7.55
C ASN A 120 -17.91 -6.62 7.03
N ASN A 121 -17.88 -7.46 5.99
CA ASN A 121 -16.62 -7.80 5.33
C ASN A 121 -16.13 -6.65 4.44
N VAL A 122 -14.85 -6.71 4.11
CA VAL A 122 -14.12 -5.67 3.39
C VAL A 122 -13.85 -6.10 1.95
N LEU A 123 -14.12 -5.19 1.02
CA LEU A 123 -13.60 -5.23 -0.33
C LEU A 123 -12.27 -4.45 -0.36
N LEU A 124 -11.18 -5.13 -0.71
CA LEU A 124 -9.90 -4.50 -0.99
C LEU A 124 -9.78 -4.24 -2.49
N LEU A 125 -9.45 -3.01 -2.87
CA LEU A 125 -9.17 -2.64 -4.25
C LEU A 125 -7.77 -2.03 -4.32
N TYR A 126 -6.87 -2.73 -5.00
CA TYR A 126 -5.54 -2.25 -5.34
C TYR A 126 -5.51 -1.83 -6.81
N VAL A 127 -5.07 -0.61 -7.09
CA VAL A 127 -4.95 -0.07 -8.46
C VAL A 127 -3.57 0.51 -8.66
N SER A 128 -2.82 -0.05 -9.62
CA SER A 128 -1.53 0.44 -10.06
C SER A 128 -1.64 0.92 -11.50
N ALA A 129 -1.69 2.24 -11.72
CA ALA A 129 -1.95 2.80 -13.04
C ALA A 129 -1.42 4.24 -13.22
N ASP A 130 -1.18 4.62 -14.47
CA ASP A 130 -0.91 6.01 -14.85
C ASP A 130 -2.10 6.92 -14.49
N GLY A 131 -1.82 8.11 -13.98
CA GLY A 131 -2.83 9.09 -13.62
C GLY A 131 -3.40 9.83 -14.82
N ILE A 132 -4.69 10.19 -14.74
CA ILE A 132 -5.34 11.08 -15.70
C ILE A 132 -5.69 12.37 -14.97
N LYS A 133 -5.13 13.49 -15.44
CA LYS A 133 -5.39 14.83 -14.91
C LYS A 133 -6.29 15.57 -15.90
N GLU A 134 -7.45 16.03 -15.44
CA GLU A 134 -8.34 16.83 -16.28
C GLU A 134 -7.92 18.31 -16.24
N PRO A 135 -8.03 19.05 -17.36
CA PRO A 135 -7.79 20.49 -17.37
C PRO A 135 -8.90 21.19 -16.58
N VAL A 136 -8.59 21.65 -15.38
CA VAL A 136 -9.52 22.42 -14.55
C VAL A 136 -9.79 23.77 -15.25
N SER A 137 -11.03 24.03 -15.62
CA SER A 137 -11.51 25.39 -15.88
C SER A 137 -12.07 25.93 -14.57
N GLU A 138 -11.63 27.10 -14.13
CA GLU A 138 -12.05 27.75 -12.87
C GLU A 138 -13.58 27.86 -12.75
N GLU A 139 -14.31 27.92 -13.88
CA GLU A 139 -15.77 27.97 -13.93
C GLU A 139 -16.49 26.65 -13.58
N ASN A 140 -15.79 25.51 -13.57
CA ASN A 140 -16.35 24.18 -13.28
C ASN A 140 -16.00 23.63 -11.89
N LEU A 141 -15.41 24.46 -11.01
CA LEU A 141 -15.03 24.14 -9.62
C LEU A 141 -16.24 24.01 -8.68
N GLY A 142 -17.34 23.39 -9.13
CA GLY A 142 -18.23 22.74 -8.18
C GLY A 142 -17.46 21.63 -7.47
N ASN A 143 -17.87 21.24 -6.26
CA ASN A 143 -17.28 20.19 -5.41
C ASN A 143 -17.29 18.76 -6.04
N LYS A 144 -16.99 18.61 -7.33
CA LYS A 144 -16.90 17.33 -8.05
C LYS A 144 -15.49 16.80 -7.88
N LEU A 145 -15.35 15.60 -7.31
CA LEU A 145 -14.06 14.93 -7.11
C LEU A 145 -13.36 14.70 -8.47
N SER A 146 -14.14 14.39 -9.50
CA SER A 146 -13.77 14.19 -10.90
C SER A 146 -13.07 15.38 -11.55
N ALA A 147 -13.21 16.58 -10.98
CA ALA A 147 -12.43 17.75 -11.41
C ALA A 147 -10.91 17.54 -11.22
N HIS A 148 -10.51 16.67 -10.27
CA HIS A 148 -9.11 16.32 -10.01
C HIS A 148 -8.62 15.15 -10.87
N GLY A 149 -9.46 14.65 -11.78
CA GLY A 149 -9.17 13.48 -12.60
C GLY A 149 -9.27 12.16 -11.83
N GLY A 150 -8.47 11.19 -12.23
CA GLY A 150 -8.48 9.85 -11.65
C GLY A 150 -7.31 9.01 -12.13
N VAL A 151 -7.52 7.71 -12.28
CA VAL A 151 -6.50 6.76 -12.75
C VAL A 151 -6.93 6.08 -14.05
N ALA A 152 -5.97 5.89 -14.96
CA ALA A 152 -6.25 5.29 -16.25
C ALA A 152 -6.65 3.82 -16.12
N LEU A 153 -7.62 3.42 -16.94
CA LEU A 153 -7.91 2.06 -17.34
C LEU A 153 -7.56 1.88 -18.82
N ASN A 154 -7.66 0.66 -19.32
CA ASN A 154 -7.25 0.36 -20.69
C ASN A 154 -8.33 0.78 -21.69
N SER A 155 -7.98 1.66 -22.63
CA SER A 155 -8.85 2.00 -23.75
C SER A 155 -8.68 1.00 -24.90
N ARG A 156 -9.80 0.54 -25.46
CA ARG A 156 -9.81 -0.21 -26.73
C ARG A 156 -10.07 0.69 -27.95
N ARG A 157 -10.31 1.98 -27.72
CA ARG A 157 -10.66 2.95 -28.77
C ARG A 157 -9.44 3.79 -29.12
N SER A 158 -9.34 4.21 -30.37
CA SER A 158 -8.36 5.22 -30.79
C SER A 158 -8.55 6.49 -29.96
N PRO A 159 -7.47 7.24 -29.64
CA PRO A 159 -7.56 8.49 -28.90
C PRO A 159 -8.26 9.56 -29.75
N GLU A 160 -9.58 9.48 -29.86
CA GLU A 160 -10.38 10.57 -30.35
C GLU A 160 -10.37 11.68 -29.29
N LYS A 161 -10.15 12.92 -29.73
CA LYS A 161 -10.19 14.09 -28.84
C LYS A 161 -11.58 14.15 -28.19
N GLN A 162 -11.69 13.71 -26.95
CA GLN A 162 -12.93 13.77 -26.19
C GLN A 162 -13.31 15.24 -26.01
N GLN A 163 -14.45 15.62 -26.58
CA GLN A 163 -14.98 16.99 -26.54
C GLN A 163 -15.55 17.38 -25.16
N THR A 164 -15.77 16.40 -24.28
CA THR A 164 -16.54 16.57 -23.03
C THR A 164 -15.70 16.71 -21.76
N GLY A 165 -14.36 16.71 -21.85
CA GLY A 165 -13.48 16.85 -20.68
C GLY A 165 -13.63 15.76 -19.61
N ILE A 166 -14.29 14.64 -19.93
CA ILE A 166 -14.43 13.46 -19.07
C ILE A 166 -13.95 12.27 -19.88
N ASN A 167 -12.98 11.55 -19.33
CA ASN A 167 -12.40 10.37 -19.92
C ASN A 167 -13.14 9.10 -19.52
N ALA A 168 -13.80 8.48 -20.52
CA ALA A 168 -14.57 7.25 -20.33
C ALA A 168 -13.72 6.03 -19.90
N ASP A 169 -12.40 6.10 -20.10
CA ASP A 169 -11.44 5.08 -19.68
C ASP A 169 -10.67 5.51 -18.41
N CYS A 170 -11.16 6.51 -17.68
CA CYS A 170 -10.62 6.92 -16.37
C CYS A 170 -11.51 6.39 -15.25
N LEU A 171 -10.89 5.78 -14.24
CA LEU A 171 -11.53 5.48 -12.95
C LEU A 171 -11.46 6.73 -12.07
N TYR A 172 -12.62 7.35 -11.86
CA TYR A 172 -12.76 8.49 -10.96
C TYR A 172 -13.15 8.03 -9.55
N PRO A 173 -12.87 8.83 -8.51
CA PRO A 173 -13.33 8.55 -7.15
C PRO A 173 -14.85 8.37 -7.07
N GLU A 174 -15.63 9.12 -7.87
CA GLU A 174 -17.09 9.03 -7.89
C GLU A 174 -17.63 7.66 -8.32
N ASP A 175 -16.91 6.93 -9.18
CA ASP A 175 -17.31 5.60 -9.65
C ASP A 175 -17.37 4.60 -8.48
N LEU A 176 -16.64 4.87 -7.39
CA LEU A 176 -16.56 4.01 -6.22
C LEU A 176 -17.64 4.28 -5.17
N LEU A 177 -18.40 5.38 -5.29
CA LEU A 177 -19.34 5.83 -4.25
C LEU A 177 -20.44 4.81 -3.94
N VAL A 178 -20.97 4.12 -4.96
CA VAL A 178 -22.01 3.11 -4.75
C VAL A 178 -21.49 1.90 -3.96
N TYR A 179 -20.18 1.67 -3.98
CA TYR A 179 -19.50 0.57 -3.32
C TYR A 179 -19.15 0.89 -1.86
N THR A 180 -19.19 2.16 -1.44
CA THR A 180 -19.05 2.55 -0.01
C THR A 180 -20.29 2.19 0.83
N ARG A 181 -21.23 1.42 0.28
CA ARG A 181 -22.29 0.70 1.01
C ARG A 181 -21.76 -0.51 1.79
N LYS A 182 -20.51 -0.90 1.53
CA LYS A 182 -19.75 -1.92 2.24
C LYS A 182 -18.40 -1.33 2.66
N HIS A 183 -17.67 -2.00 3.56
CA HIS A 183 -16.35 -1.53 3.94
C HIS A 183 -15.39 -1.63 2.75
N LEU A 184 -14.67 -0.56 2.47
CA LEU A 184 -13.82 -0.43 1.29
C LEU A 184 -12.39 -0.05 1.71
N PHE A 185 -11.42 -0.86 1.32
CA PHE A 185 -9.99 -0.56 1.51
C PHE A 185 -9.34 -0.33 0.15
N LEU A 186 -8.91 0.89 -0.12
CA LEU A 186 -8.30 1.29 -1.37
C LEU A 186 -6.79 1.42 -1.22
N ILE A 187 -6.06 0.94 -2.22
CA ILE A 187 -4.63 1.22 -2.40
C ILE A 187 -4.49 1.73 -3.83
N VAL A 188 -4.18 3.01 -3.99
CA VAL A 188 -4.04 3.68 -5.28
C VAL A 188 -2.58 4.05 -5.50
N ASP A 189 -1.90 3.29 -6.35
CA ASP A 189 -0.54 3.54 -6.78
C ASP A 189 -0.53 4.23 -8.16
N SER A 190 -0.48 5.56 -8.14
CA SER A 190 -0.58 6.43 -9.32
C SER A 190 0.07 7.79 -9.09
N ASP A 191 0.64 8.41 -10.13
CA ASP A 191 1.09 9.80 -10.09
C ASP A 191 -0.05 10.83 -9.98
N ASN A 192 -1.31 10.37 -10.04
CA ASN A 192 -2.52 11.13 -9.71
C ASN A 192 -3.36 10.47 -8.59
N SER A 193 -2.76 9.66 -7.73
CA SER A 193 -3.43 8.98 -6.61
C SER A 193 -4.22 9.92 -5.69
N ALA A 194 -3.74 11.16 -5.52
CA ALA A 194 -4.35 12.17 -4.66
C ALA A 194 -5.74 12.63 -5.11
N ALA A 195 -6.19 12.30 -6.33
CA ALA A 195 -7.59 12.49 -6.72
C ALA A 195 -8.56 11.77 -5.76
N PHE A 196 -8.10 10.71 -5.08
CA PHE A 196 -8.88 9.90 -4.14
C PHE A 196 -8.80 10.40 -2.68
N GLU A 197 -8.11 11.50 -2.39
CA GLU A 197 -7.83 11.97 -1.01
C GLU A 197 -9.10 12.32 -0.22
N ASN A 198 -10.18 12.70 -0.91
CA ASN A 198 -11.43 13.13 -0.32
C ASN A 198 -12.60 12.19 -0.65
N ILE A 199 -12.35 10.92 -0.93
CA ILE A 199 -13.40 9.95 -1.23
C ILE A 199 -14.38 9.80 -0.03
N PRO A 200 -15.65 10.19 -0.17
CA PRO A 200 -16.56 10.21 0.97
C PRO A 200 -17.15 8.82 1.26
N SER A 201 -17.32 8.50 2.55
CA SER A 201 -18.17 7.39 2.99
C SER A 201 -19.63 7.83 3.06
N VAL A 202 -20.32 7.81 1.90
CA VAL A 202 -21.69 8.36 1.79
C VAL A 202 -22.78 7.46 2.41
N PHE A 203 -22.48 6.19 2.71
CA PHE A 203 -23.44 5.21 3.23
C PHE A 203 -23.08 4.67 4.62
N GLY A 204 -22.18 5.34 5.34
CA GLY A 204 -21.84 5.02 6.73
C GLY A 204 -20.96 3.78 6.93
N LYS A 205 -20.47 3.13 5.86
CA LYS A 205 -19.44 2.08 5.96
C LYS A 205 -18.05 2.65 5.80
N GLN A 206 -17.14 2.21 6.66
CA GLN A 206 -15.78 2.75 6.69
C GLN A 206 -15.05 2.54 5.38
N THR A 207 -14.36 3.60 4.93
CA THR A 207 -13.52 3.61 3.74
C THR A 207 -12.15 4.13 4.13
N VAL A 208 -11.09 3.43 3.75
CA VAL A 208 -9.70 3.90 3.90
C VAL A 208 -9.03 3.83 2.53
N CYS A 209 -8.24 4.84 2.19
CA CYS A 209 -7.49 4.89 0.94
C CYS A 209 -6.02 5.23 1.19
N LEU A 210 -5.12 4.31 0.85
CA LEU A 210 -3.68 4.54 0.81
C LEU A 210 -3.29 5.02 -0.60
N MET A 211 -2.57 6.13 -0.70
CA MET A 211 -2.25 6.79 -1.97
C MET A 211 -0.74 6.93 -2.10
N SER A 212 -0.18 6.47 -3.22
CA SER A 212 1.25 6.61 -3.49
C SER A 212 1.67 8.07 -3.74
N PRO A 213 2.96 8.42 -3.60
CA PRO A 213 3.46 9.74 -3.95
C PRO A 213 3.19 10.12 -5.40
N ARG A 214 2.94 11.42 -5.67
CA ARG A 214 2.76 11.93 -7.04
C ARG A 214 4.06 11.91 -7.86
N LYS A 215 5.21 11.94 -7.18
CA LYS A 215 6.55 11.87 -7.79
C LYS A 215 7.48 11.07 -6.90
N ARG A 216 8.59 10.63 -7.48
CA ARG A 216 9.70 10.01 -6.75
C ARG A 216 11.01 10.70 -7.15
N PRO A 217 11.92 11.01 -6.21
CA PRO A 217 13.27 11.46 -6.55
C PRO A 217 14.09 10.32 -7.16
N VAL A 218 15.13 10.65 -7.92
CA VAL A 218 16.10 9.65 -8.40
C VAL A 218 16.97 9.21 -7.21
N LEU A 219 17.01 7.91 -6.96
CA LEU A 219 17.81 7.29 -5.89
C LEU A 219 19.11 6.74 -6.47
N ASP A 220 20.13 6.59 -5.63
CA ASP A 220 21.44 6.09 -6.11
C ASP A 220 21.38 4.61 -6.50
N SER A 221 20.41 3.89 -5.96
CA SER A 221 20.12 2.49 -6.31
C SER A 221 19.26 2.32 -7.58
N ASP A 222 18.89 3.42 -8.26
CA ASP A 222 18.23 3.34 -9.56
C ASP A 222 19.26 2.95 -10.63
N SER A 223 19.04 1.84 -11.35
CA SER A 223 19.91 1.43 -12.47
C SER A 223 19.64 2.25 -13.73
N GLU A 224 20.67 2.43 -14.58
CA GLU A 224 20.56 3.14 -15.87
C GLU A 224 19.51 2.52 -16.82
N GLU A 225 19.24 1.22 -16.71
CA GLU A 225 18.22 0.50 -17.49
C GLU A 225 16.78 0.64 -16.93
N GLY A 226 16.58 1.52 -15.95
CA GLY A 226 15.31 1.68 -15.23
C GLY A 226 15.18 0.73 -14.03
N SER A 227 14.36 1.13 -13.07
CA SER A 227 14.23 0.42 -11.79
C SER A 227 13.50 -0.91 -11.94
N ARG A 228 14.22 -2.03 -11.83
CA ARG A 228 13.67 -3.40 -11.90
C ARG A 228 12.85 -3.80 -10.66
N ILE A 229 12.81 -2.93 -9.65
CA ILE A 229 12.21 -3.23 -8.33
C ILE A 229 10.70 -3.01 -8.30
N GLY A 230 10.04 -2.62 -9.38
CA GLY A 230 8.61 -2.27 -9.38
C GLY A 230 8.32 -0.93 -8.71
N ASN A 231 7.07 -0.68 -8.32
CA ASN A 231 6.74 0.57 -7.62
C ASN A 231 7.27 0.57 -6.18
N LEU A 232 7.96 1.65 -5.80
CA LEU A 232 8.52 1.80 -4.45
C LEU A 232 7.44 1.78 -3.36
N PHE A 233 6.31 2.46 -3.60
CA PHE A 233 5.23 2.53 -2.62
C PHE A 233 4.66 1.14 -2.36
N THR A 234 4.30 0.42 -3.42
CA THR A 234 3.86 -0.97 -3.32
C THR A 234 4.91 -1.88 -2.68
N LEU A 235 6.20 -1.65 -2.98
CA LEU A 235 7.28 -2.38 -2.32
C LEU A 235 7.28 -2.15 -0.80
N PHE A 236 7.19 -0.92 -0.31
CA PHE A 236 7.08 -0.65 1.13
C PHE A 236 5.85 -1.33 1.76
N LEU A 237 4.69 -1.21 1.10
CA LEU A 237 3.45 -1.82 1.59
C LEU A 237 3.55 -3.34 1.72
N CYS A 238 4.28 -3.98 0.81
CA CYS A 238 4.43 -5.42 0.80
C CYS A 238 5.63 -5.92 1.63
N ASP A 239 6.72 -5.16 1.68
CA ASP A 239 7.95 -5.53 2.37
C ASP A 239 8.79 -4.30 2.75
N PRO A 240 8.60 -3.75 3.96
CA PRO A 240 9.17 -2.46 4.35
C PRO A 240 10.69 -2.49 4.48
N LEU A 241 11.30 -3.62 4.87
CA LEU A 241 12.74 -3.71 5.11
C LEU A 241 13.55 -3.65 3.80
N PRO A 242 13.29 -4.46 2.76
CA PRO A 242 13.94 -4.29 1.46
C PRO A 242 13.66 -2.93 0.83
N ALA A 243 12.45 -2.38 1.02
CA ALA A 243 12.13 -1.03 0.56
C ALA A 243 13.01 0.03 1.24
N PHE A 244 13.18 -0.07 2.56
CA PHE A 244 14.06 0.77 3.35
C PHE A 244 15.50 0.65 2.87
N CYS A 245 16.04 -0.56 2.82
CA CYS A 245 17.38 -0.84 2.32
C CYS A 245 17.63 -0.25 0.92
N TYR A 246 16.65 -0.39 0.02
CA TYR A 246 16.72 0.19 -1.31
C TYR A 246 16.76 1.73 -1.28
N VAL A 247 16.00 2.38 -0.41
CA VAL A 247 16.04 3.83 -0.23
C VAL A 247 17.36 4.30 0.39
N MET A 248 17.89 3.54 1.34
CA MET A 248 19.15 3.84 2.04
C MET A 248 20.40 3.44 1.24
N ASN A 249 20.25 2.93 0.02
CA ASN A 249 21.33 2.43 -0.83
C ASN A 249 22.15 1.28 -0.20
N LYS A 250 21.46 0.30 0.39
CA LYS A 250 22.03 -0.85 1.12
C LYS A 250 21.40 -2.17 0.68
N CYS A 251 21.66 -2.57 -0.57
CA CYS A 251 21.10 -3.79 -1.16
C CYS A 251 21.93 -5.06 -0.89
N GLU A 252 23.15 -4.94 -0.38
CA GLU A 252 24.03 -6.06 -0.02
C GLU A 252 24.28 -6.08 1.48
N LEU A 253 23.94 -7.19 2.13
CA LEU A 253 23.94 -7.32 3.59
C LEU A 253 24.66 -8.59 4.03
N SER A 254 25.27 -8.54 5.22
CA SER A 254 25.65 -9.76 5.94
C SER A 254 24.42 -10.41 6.57
N LYS A 255 24.47 -11.72 6.83
CA LYS A 255 23.40 -12.40 7.58
C LYS A 255 23.12 -11.80 8.96
N ASP A 256 24.15 -11.36 9.67
CA ASP A 256 24.01 -10.76 11.00
C ASP A 256 23.27 -9.41 10.92
N THR A 257 23.71 -8.54 10.01
CA THR A 257 23.06 -7.24 9.74
C THR A 257 21.59 -7.44 9.36
N TYR A 258 21.31 -8.39 8.46
CA TYR A 258 19.94 -8.68 8.04
C TYR A 258 19.07 -9.15 9.20
N LYS A 259 19.56 -10.09 10.02
CA LYS A 259 18.82 -10.59 11.18
C LYS A 259 18.48 -9.47 12.16
N ARG A 260 19.46 -8.63 12.52
CA ARG A 260 19.27 -7.48 13.39
C ARG A 260 18.27 -6.49 12.81
N ALA A 261 18.31 -6.26 11.50
CA ALA A 261 17.37 -5.37 10.82
C ALA A 261 15.95 -5.94 10.78
N CYS A 262 15.76 -7.27 10.65
CA CYS A 262 14.46 -7.91 10.77
C CYS A 262 13.88 -7.69 12.18
N GLU A 263 14.65 -8.00 13.22
CA GLU A 263 14.23 -7.79 14.62
C GLU A 263 13.85 -6.33 14.86
N LYS A 264 14.67 -5.39 14.41
CA LYS A 264 14.37 -3.95 14.55
C LYS A 264 13.16 -3.49 13.73
N THR A 265 12.90 -4.10 12.58
CA THR A 265 11.71 -3.81 11.77
C THR A 265 10.44 -4.27 12.50
N GLU A 266 10.47 -5.43 13.15
CA GLU A 266 9.34 -5.92 13.96
C GLU A 266 9.07 -5.02 15.17
N GLU A 267 10.12 -4.59 15.88
CA GLU A 267 10.03 -3.61 16.97
C GLU A 267 9.38 -2.30 16.47
N PHE A 268 9.86 -1.77 15.35
CA PHE A 268 9.33 -0.53 14.79
C PHE A 268 7.84 -0.65 14.42
N LEU A 269 7.43 -1.75 13.78
CA LEU A 269 6.02 -1.99 13.45
C LEU A 269 5.15 -2.14 14.72
N ALA A 270 5.68 -2.72 15.79
CA ALA A 270 5.00 -2.81 17.08
C ALA A 270 4.80 -1.43 17.72
N GLU A 271 5.82 -0.57 17.69
CA GLU A 271 5.74 0.81 18.18
C GLU A 271 4.71 1.64 17.38
N ILE A 272 4.69 1.49 16.05
CA ILE A 272 3.65 2.11 15.21
C ILE A 272 2.26 1.68 15.67
N LEU A 273 2.05 0.38 15.89
CA LEU A 273 0.75 -0.15 16.33
C LEU A 273 0.34 0.41 17.70
N GLN A 274 1.28 0.48 18.65
CA GLN A 274 1.04 1.05 19.98
C GLN A 274 0.68 2.54 19.90
N LEU A 275 1.36 3.31 19.05
CA LEU A 275 1.04 4.71 18.84
C LEU A 275 -0.34 4.89 18.23
N LEU A 276 -0.74 4.09 17.24
CA LEU A 276 -2.09 4.15 16.68
C LEU A 276 -3.20 3.87 17.71
N GLN A 277 -2.92 3.07 18.74
CA GLN A 277 -3.88 2.76 19.79
C GLN A 277 -3.98 3.83 20.89
N THR A 278 -2.95 4.66 21.04
CA THR A 278 -2.82 5.61 22.15
C THR A 278 -2.90 7.07 21.70
N GLN A 279 -2.56 7.37 20.44
CA GLN A 279 -2.61 8.70 19.85
C GLN A 279 -4.06 9.18 19.72
N PRO A 280 -4.42 10.35 20.27
CA PRO A 280 -5.74 10.93 20.05
C PRO A 280 -5.89 11.42 18.59
N GLY A 281 -7.13 11.41 18.07
CA GLY A 281 -7.44 11.91 16.74
C GLY A 281 -7.25 10.92 15.60
N ILE A 282 -6.98 9.64 15.88
CA ILE A 282 -7.03 8.59 14.87
C ILE A 282 -8.48 8.31 14.49
N ASP A 283 -8.77 8.33 13.20
CA ASP A 283 -10.13 8.11 12.69
C ASP A 283 -10.62 6.67 13.00
N PRO A 284 -11.88 6.50 13.44
CA PRO A 284 -12.47 5.18 13.70
C PRO A 284 -12.38 4.19 12.53
N ALA A 285 -12.36 4.66 11.28
CA ALA A 285 -12.17 3.82 10.09
C ALA A 285 -10.82 3.10 10.12
N ILE A 286 -9.75 3.82 10.47
CA ILE A 286 -8.39 3.28 10.58
C ILE A 286 -8.34 2.28 11.73
N LEU A 287 -8.90 2.63 12.89
CA LEU A 287 -8.95 1.74 14.06
C LEU A 287 -9.74 0.45 13.77
N LEU A 288 -10.84 0.54 13.02
CA LEU A 288 -11.59 -0.64 12.58
C LEU A 288 -10.72 -1.54 11.71
N PHE A 289 -10.04 -0.97 10.71
CA PHE A 289 -9.24 -1.74 9.76
C PHE A 289 -7.96 -2.31 10.36
N LEU A 290 -7.39 -1.68 11.39
CA LEU A 290 -6.31 -2.26 12.19
C LEU A 290 -6.72 -3.57 12.88
N GLN A 291 -8.02 -3.81 13.07
CA GLN A 291 -8.46 -5.08 13.63
C GLN A 291 -8.28 -6.23 12.64
N GLU A 292 -8.19 -6.02 11.34
CA GLU A 292 -8.03 -7.09 10.34
C GLU A 292 -6.54 -7.31 10.03
N ASP A 293 -6.05 -8.55 9.96
CA ASP A 293 -4.60 -8.83 9.93
C ASP A 293 -3.91 -8.37 8.63
N PHE A 294 -4.54 -8.55 7.48
CA PHE A 294 -4.00 -8.09 6.20
C PHE A 294 -4.01 -6.56 6.11
N LEU A 295 -5.13 -5.93 6.48
CA LEU A 295 -5.26 -4.46 6.44
C LEU A 295 -4.35 -3.79 7.45
N ARG A 296 -4.21 -4.35 8.67
CA ARG A 296 -3.28 -3.86 9.68
C ARG A 296 -1.87 -3.79 9.13
N ARG A 297 -1.40 -4.86 8.48
CA ARG A 297 -0.07 -4.87 7.87
C ARG A 297 0.10 -3.74 6.86
N PHE A 298 -0.87 -3.52 5.97
CA PHE A 298 -0.78 -2.42 5.00
C PHE A 298 -0.74 -1.04 5.68
N ILE A 299 -1.51 -0.82 6.74
CA ILE A 299 -1.51 0.44 7.50
C ILE A 299 -0.17 0.66 8.22
N LEU A 300 0.36 -0.37 8.90
CA LEU A 300 1.64 -0.27 9.60
C LEU A 300 2.79 -0.02 8.61
N ASN A 301 2.81 -0.77 7.50
CA ASN A 301 3.81 -0.60 6.46
C ASN A 301 3.69 0.75 5.74
N TYR A 302 2.48 1.30 5.63
CA TYR A 302 2.27 2.65 5.14
C TYR A 302 2.92 3.70 6.06
N ILE A 303 2.74 3.60 7.38
CA ILE A 303 3.35 4.55 8.33
C ILE A 303 4.87 4.39 8.35
N PHE A 304 5.37 3.17 8.26
CA PHE A 304 6.80 2.90 8.08
C PHE A 304 7.33 3.60 6.81
N CYS A 305 6.62 3.45 5.68
CA CYS A 305 6.95 4.10 4.41
C CYS A 305 7.02 5.61 4.57
N VAL A 306 5.94 6.22 5.07
CA VAL A 306 5.84 7.67 5.24
C VAL A 306 6.96 8.16 6.15
N THR A 307 7.21 7.50 7.29
CA THR A 307 8.30 7.88 8.21
C THR A 307 9.66 7.81 7.52
N THR A 308 9.94 6.73 6.79
CA THR A 308 11.20 6.59 6.04
C THR A 308 11.38 7.73 5.05
N LEU A 309 10.35 8.03 4.26
CA LEU A 309 10.42 9.08 3.24
C LEU A 309 10.45 10.48 3.86
N LEU A 310 9.76 10.72 4.97
CA LEU A 310 9.77 11.99 5.70
C LEU A 310 11.12 12.31 6.30
N TYR A 311 11.90 11.32 6.75
CA TYR A 311 13.23 11.58 7.32
C TYR A 311 14.36 11.52 6.30
N HIS A 312 14.15 10.98 5.10
CA HIS A 312 15.22 10.85 4.11
C HIS A 312 15.49 12.18 3.38
N LYS A 313 16.79 12.59 3.31
CA LYS A 313 17.22 13.88 2.73
C LYS A 313 16.73 14.11 1.29
N LYS A 314 16.83 13.10 0.42
CA LYS A 314 16.39 13.22 -1.00
C LYS A 314 14.89 13.46 -1.18
N PHE A 315 14.07 13.17 -0.16
CA PHE A 315 12.62 13.34 -0.21
C PHE A 315 12.17 14.69 0.38
N GLN A 316 13.11 15.55 0.81
CA GLN A 316 12.78 16.87 1.37
C GLN A 316 12.59 17.96 0.31
N SER A 317 13.23 17.83 -0.85
CA SER A 317 13.32 18.92 -1.84
C SER A 317 11.99 19.27 -2.52
N SER A 318 10.98 18.41 -2.45
CA SER A 318 9.65 18.65 -3.00
C SER A 318 8.59 18.15 -2.02
N ARG A 319 8.41 18.93 -0.95
CA ARG A 319 7.39 18.69 0.09
C ARG A 319 6.01 18.49 -0.55
N GLY A 320 5.24 17.56 0.00
CA GLY A 320 3.91 17.18 -0.48
C GLY A 320 3.86 16.31 -1.76
N LYS A 321 4.87 16.35 -2.63
CA LYS A 321 4.88 15.56 -3.89
C LYS A 321 5.51 14.19 -3.75
N TYR A 322 6.46 14.05 -2.82
CA TYR A 322 7.22 12.83 -2.60
C TYR A 322 6.67 11.94 -1.48
N TRP A 323 5.59 12.35 -0.83
CA TRP A 323 5.05 11.65 0.33
C TRP A 323 3.73 10.96 0.00
N PRO A 324 3.55 9.71 0.46
CA PRO A 324 2.26 9.04 0.38
C PRO A 324 1.21 9.78 1.20
N LYS A 325 -0.06 9.57 0.85
CA LYS A 325 -1.21 10.11 1.59
C LYS A 325 -2.14 8.99 2.03
N ILE A 326 -2.95 9.26 3.05
CA ILE A 326 -4.00 8.37 3.54
C ILE A 326 -5.30 9.15 3.73
N HIS A 327 -6.41 8.52 3.38
CA HIS A 327 -7.76 8.94 3.74
C HIS A 327 -8.39 7.88 4.66
N PRO A 328 -9.03 8.25 5.78
CA PRO A 328 -9.00 9.57 6.41
C PRO A 328 -7.57 9.97 6.82
N LYS A 329 -7.30 11.28 6.97
CA LYS A 329 -5.96 11.77 7.29
C LYS A 329 -5.52 11.29 8.68
N LEU A 330 -4.26 10.86 8.79
CA LEU A 330 -3.62 10.62 10.09
C LEU A 330 -3.17 11.95 10.72
N PRO A 331 -3.19 12.10 12.06
CA PRO A 331 -2.67 13.27 12.74
C PRO A 331 -1.19 13.49 12.44
N VAL A 332 -0.84 14.72 12.05
CA VAL A 332 0.55 15.14 11.80
C VAL A 332 1.48 14.82 12.98
N GLN A 333 0.96 14.95 14.20
CA GLN A 333 1.70 14.71 15.44
C GLN A 333 2.20 13.27 15.55
N LEU A 334 1.54 12.30 14.89
CA LEU A 334 1.98 10.92 14.84
C LEU A 334 3.38 10.82 14.22
N PHE A 335 3.60 11.46 13.07
CA PHE A 335 4.86 11.40 12.32
C PHE A 335 6.00 12.21 12.96
N HIS A 336 5.65 13.15 13.84
CA HIS A 336 6.59 13.92 14.64
C HIS A 336 6.87 13.30 16.02
N HIS A 337 6.31 12.10 16.30
CA HIS A 337 6.52 11.43 17.56
C HIS A 337 7.97 10.94 17.68
N ARG A 338 8.62 11.23 18.82
CA ARG A 338 10.04 10.89 19.06
C ARG A 338 10.34 9.40 18.93
N THR A 339 9.37 8.53 19.25
CA THR A 339 9.50 7.08 19.05
C THR A 339 9.76 6.73 17.58
N LEU A 340 8.93 7.23 16.65
CA LEU A 340 9.12 6.92 15.22
C LEU A 340 10.46 7.46 14.71
N GLN A 341 10.87 8.63 15.20
CA GLN A 341 12.19 9.19 14.91
C GLN A 341 13.32 8.29 15.45
N SER A 342 13.25 7.85 16.70
CA SER A 342 14.26 6.96 17.28
C SER A 342 14.36 5.65 16.49
N GLU A 343 13.21 5.03 16.20
CA GLU A 343 13.14 3.75 15.49
C GLU A 343 13.75 3.84 14.08
N ILE A 344 13.45 4.89 13.31
CA ILE A 344 14.02 5.06 11.96
C ILE A 344 15.53 5.29 12.01
N TYR A 345 16.03 6.04 13.01
CA TYR A 345 17.45 6.29 13.20
C TYR A 345 18.20 5.03 13.65
N ASP A 346 17.65 4.29 14.60
CA ASP A 346 18.23 3.03 15.08
C ASP A 346 18.31 2.00 13.95
N LEU A 347 17.26 1.90 13.14
CA LEU A 347 17.28 1.05 11.95
C LEU A 347 18.34 1.51 10.95
N ALA A 348 18.43 2.81 10.64
CA ALA A 348 19.46 3.35 9.74
C ALA A 348 20.89 3.11 10.26
N ASN A 349 21.10 3.16 11.57
CA ASN A 349 22.39 2.90 12.21
C ASN A 349 22.86 1.45 12.05
N ILE A 350 21.94 0.47 11.97
CA ILE A 350 22.30 -0.93 11.66
C ILE A 350 23.01 -1.04 10.30
N PHE A 351 22.69 -0.13 9.37
CA PHE A 351 23.28 -0.09 8.03
C PHE A 351 24.39 0.95 7.85
N GLU A 352 24.75 1.68 8.90
CA GLU A 352 25.67 2.82 8.83
C GLU A 352 25.22 3.83 7.76
N ALA A 353 23.93 4.19 7.77
CA ALA A 353 23.29 5.04 6.77
C ALA A 353 22.50 6.22 7.37
N SER A 354 22.68 6.52 8.67
CA SER A 354 21.98 7.62 9.35
C SER A 354 22.36 9.00 8.83
N ASP A 355 23.48 9.12 8.11
CA ASP A 355 23.88 10.32 7.39
C ASP A 355 22.93 10.66 6.23
N LEU A 356 22.10 9.74 5.75
CA LEU A 356 21.07 10.00 4.73
C LEU A 356 19.79 10.61 5.32
N LEU A 357 19.66 10.66 6.64
CA LEU A 357 18.47 11.16 7.34
C LEU A 357 18.64 12.62 7.81
N VAL A 358 17.53 13.35 7.90
CA VAL A 358 17.46 14.71 8.48
C VAL A 358 17.26 14.67 9.99
N ALA A 359 17.99 15.53 10.71
CA ALA A 359 18.00 15.54 12.17
C ALA A 359 16.65 15.96 12.78
N GLU A 360 15.94 16.90 12.15
CA GLU A 360 14.64 17.39 12.59
C GLU A 360 13.74 17.62 11.37
N LEU A 361 12.43 17.44 11.56
CA LEU A 361 11.41 17.80 10.59
C LEU A 361 10.96 19.24 10.84
N ASP A 362 10.84 20.05 9.78
CA ASP A 362 10.30 21.41 9.93
C ASP A 362 8.77 21.39 10.09
N ILE A 363 8.30 21.65 11.30
CA ILE A 363 6.88 21.60 11.67
C ILE A 363 6.05 22.72 10.99
N THR A 364 6.69 23.83 10.61
CA THR A 364 6.01 25.10 10.24
C THR A 364 5.37 25.14 8.85
N THR A 365 5.62 24.16 7.98
CA THR A 365 5.19 24.23 6.56
C THR A 365 4.07 23.26 6.16
N GLU A 366 3.69 22.30 7.01
CA GLU A 366 2.55 21.42 6.70
C GLU A 366 1.19 22.15 6.81
N GLN A 367 1.12 23.22 7.60
CA GLN A 367 -0.08 24.05 7.74
C GLN A 367 -0.20 25.17 6.69
N SER A 368 0.88 25.50 5.96
CA SER A 368 0.90 26.63 5.02
C SER A 368 0.42 26.28 3.61
N GLU A 369 0.52 25.00 3.18
CA GLU A 369 -0.03 24.58 1.89
C GLU A 369 -1.57 24.42 1.93
N ASP A 370 -2.16 24.21 3.12
CA ASP A 370 -3.63 24.22 3.34
C ASP A 370 -4.26 25.59 3.01
N ASN A 371 -3.47 26.68 2.95
CA ASN A 371 -3.97 28.03 2.66
C ASN A 371 -3.60 28.56 1.26
N SER A 372 -2.85 27.81 0.44
CA SER A 372 -2.42 28.25 -0.89
C SER A 372 -3.13 27.56 -2.05
N GLU A 373 -3.96 26.55 -1.78
CA GLU A 373 -4.83 25.89 -2.78
C GLU A 373 -6.33 26.00 -2.43
N ALA A 374 -6.72 27.06 -1.71
CA ALA A 374 -8.12 27.42 -1.45
C ALA A 374 -8.65 28.44 -2.46
#